data_AF-A0A167VFC3-F1
#
_entry.id   AF-A0A167VFC3-F1
#
_cell.length_a   1.000
_cell.length_b   1.000
_cell.length_c   1.000
_cell.angle_alpha   90.00
_cell.angle_beta   90.00
_cell.angle_gamma   90.00
#
_symmetry.space_group_name_H-M   'P 1'
#
loop_
_entity.id
_entity.type
_entity.pdbx_description
1 polymer ?
#
loop_
_entity_poly.entity_id
_entity_poly.type
_entity_poly.pdbx_seq_one_letter_code
_entity_poly.pdbx_strand_id
1 'polypeptide(L)'
;MAFTRLLKIPIFLFTVALGLVIYQASKSSFLQSIASSSEEQSESSYFGSWKTWFHPSLSKSPDSKQSLAKGWNVLHHLGGNGPWIENAGEGPASNLAPPDGCSVDQVHLLSRHGERYPTPSAGSRHLQFLKRVNEIGLPLNGSLEFLNNWTYFSDKPERDFGELTSTGPYAGTLGAFRTGVIFRTRYVHLIPKDIRTHLWASDSGRVIDTARHFASGFFGLDWESSGKAQLQIVPESFERGGDTLTPGDTCLKYLEDTILGHDNGMKMLAQFQETYIPAIASRLIDEDNVGLNNLSNEDVYGMQEMCGFETMVRGTSQWCEVFTEQDWYNFEYARDLLLYYRAGPGNIYAGAMGWLWLNATTGLLHDGPIVGSMFLSFVHDGDIAPFLTALGIFTGDKKLLPTHIAANREWRISPVLPMGARITIERLSCPPEHEDPQVLGSLVLSINSWNMFTNEDTK
;
A
#
# COMPACT_ATOMS: atom_id res chain seq x y z
N MET A 1 56.27 63.93 5.14
CA MET A 1 55.45 64.77 6.03
C MET A 1 54.67 65.77 5.19
N ALA A 2 53.40 65.95 5.57
CA ALA A 2 52.50 67.05 5.20
C ALA A 2 52.07 67.22 3.73
N PHE A 3 50.80 66.89 3.53
CA PHE A 3 49.90 67.28 2.45
C PHE A 3 49.90 68.79 2.15
N THR A 4 49.65 69.18 0.90
CA THR A 4 48.50 70.06 0.59
C THR A 4 48.16 70.06 -0.90
N ARG A 5 46.85 69.98 -1.15
CA ARG A 5 46.15 70.03 -2.44
C ARG A 5 46.25 71.41 -3.07
N LEU A 6 46.13 71.44 -4.40
CA LEU A 6 45.40 72.45 -5.17
C LEU A 6 45.35 72.01 -6.65
N LEU A 7 44.16 71.83 -7.23
CA LEU A 7 43.66 72.68 -8.33
C LEU A 7 42.28 72.25 -8.83
N LYS A 8 41.50 73.25 -9.25
CA LYS A 8 40.16 73.20 -9.82
C LYS A 8 40.23 73.20 -11.37
N ILE A 9 39.48 72.28 -12.00
CA ILE A 9 38.45 72.40 -13.10
C ILE A 9 38.77 73.27 -14.36
N PRO A 10 38.23 73.10 -15.61
CA PRO A 10 37.53 72.00 -16.33
C PRO A 10 37.90 71.81 -17.86
N ILE A 11 37.14 70.92 -18.53
CA ILE A 11 36.75 70.79 -19.97
C ILE A 11 37.76 70.22 -20.97
N PHE A 12 37.54 68.98 -21.45
CA PHE A 12 37.05 68.73 -22.82
C PHE A 12 36.50 67.29 -22.97
N LEU A 13 35.29 67.22 -23.54
CA LEU A 13 34.49 66.03 -23.78
C LEU A 13 35.13 65.08 -24.79
N PHE A 14 35.24 63.79 -24.44
CA PHE A 14 35.18 62.68 -25.39
C PHE A 14 34.49 61.47 -24.71
N THR A 15 33.51 60.90 -25.42
CA THR A 15 32.93 59.56 -25.29
C THR A 15 32.26 59.15 -23.96
N VAL A 16 30.93 59.31 -23.87
CA VAL A 16 29.99 58.22 -23.52
C VAL A 16 28.65 58.52 -24.20
N ALA A 17 28.48 58.02 -25.42
CA ALA A 17 27.14 57.79 -25.96
C ALA A 17 26.75 56.35 -25.63
N LEU A 18 25.51 56.18 -25.16
CA LEU A 18 24.72 54.96 -25.31
C LEU A 18 25.01 53.76 -24.38
N GLY A 19 25.16 54.03 -23.08
CA GLY A 19 25.05 52.99 -22.04
C GLY A 19 23.79 53.17 -21.20
N LEU A 20 22.58 53.15 -21.78
CA LEU A 20 21.31 53.01 -21.03
C LEU A 20 20.02 52.84 -21.88
N VAL A 21 20.10 52.36 -23.13
CA VAL A 21 18.89 52.00 -23.92
C VAL A 21 18.95 50.58 -24.54
N ILE A 22 19.99 49.79 -24.29
CA ILE A 22 20.10 48.40 -24.78
C ILE A 22 20.24 47.41 -23.62
N TYR A 23 19.40 47.56 -22.58
CA TYR A 23 19.22 46.52 -21.54
C TYR A 23 17.78 45.98 -21.48
N GLN A 24 16.92 46.37 -22.43
CA GLN A 24 15.55 45.85 -22.53
C GLN A 24 15.18 45.28 -23.92
N ALA A 25 16.13 45.16 -24.85
CA ALA A 25 15.86 44.69 -26.22
C ALA A 25 16.64 43.44 -26.67
N SER A 26 17.33 42.72 -25.78
CA SER A 26 17.99 41.43 -26.12
C SER A 26 17.39 40.19 -25.45
N LYS A 27 16.35 40.33 -24.61
CA LYS A 27 15.62 39.19 -24.02
C LYS A 27 14.47 38.65 -24.88
N SER A 28 14.17 39.28 -26.03
CA SER A 28 13.01 38.90 -26.86
C SER A 28 13.36 38.13 -28.14
N SER A 29 14.63 37.97 -28.52
CA SER A 29 15.02 37.32 -29.79
C SER A 29 15.92 36.09 -29.65
N PHE A 30 16.22 35.65 -28.42
CA PHE A 30 16.95 34.39 -28.17
C PHE A 30 16.02 33.22 -27.75
N LEU A 31 14.73 33.48 -27.56
CA LEU A 31 13.74 32.47 -27.14
C LEU A 31 12.94 31.86 -28.31
N GLN A 32 13.35 32.08 -29.57
CA GLN A 32 12.59 31.61 -30.74
C GLN A 32 13.40 30.81 -31.78
N SER A 33 14.61 30.34 -31.48
CA SER A 33 15.36 29.46 -32.40
C SER A 33 16.01 28.21 -31.79
N ILE A 34 15.61 27.77 -30.60
CA ILE A 34 15.94 26.42 -30.08
C ILE A 34 14.67 25.54 -30.00
N ALA A 35 13.68 25.85 -30.85
CA ALA A 35 12.51 25.01 -31.09
C ALA A 35 12.61 24.41 -32.50
N SER A 36 13.69 23.70 -32.79
CA SER A 36 13.90 22.99 -34.05
C SER A 36 15.16 22.10 -33.98
N SER A 37 15.20 21.18 -33.03
CA SER A 37 15.99 19.97 -33.18
C SER A 37 15.33 18.90 -32.33
N SER A 38 14.78 17.92 -33.01
CA SER A 38 14.34 16.65 -32.46
C SER A 38 15.47 16.02 -31.64
N GLU A 39 15.48 16.27 -30.34
CA GLU A 39 15.91 15.27 -29.39
C GLU A 39 14.74 14.30 -29.27
N GLU A 40 14.80 13.18 -29.99
CA GLU A 40 14.25 11.94 -29.47
C GLU A 40 15.01 11.63 -28.18
N GLN A 41 14.65 12.31 -27.08
CA GLN A 41 14.80 11.71 -25.78
C GLN A 41 13.86 10.52 -25.80
N SER A 42 14.46 9.34 -25.88
CA SER A 42 13.84 8.09 -25.45
C SER A 42 13.41 8.28 -23.99
N GLU A 43 12.23 8.87 -23.79
CA GLU A 43 11.48 8.70 -22.54
C GLU A 43 11.21 7.21 -22.46
N SER A 44 12.06 6.50 -21.74
CA SER A 44 11.81 5.14 -21.28
C SER A 44 10.36 5.09 -20.78
N SER A 45 9.56 4.21 -21.37
CA SER A 45 8.13 3.99 -21.04
C SER A 45 7.90 3.52 -19.59
N TYR A 46 8.96 3.44 -18.80
CA TYR A 46 9.04 2.87 -17.47
C TYR A 46 9.16 3.93 -16.37
N PHE A 47 9.14 5.22 -16.71
CA PHE A 47 9.03 6.29 -15.70
C PHE A 47 7.57 6.73 -15.55
N GLY A 48 7.15 7.02 -14.32
CA GLY A 48 5.80 7.50 -14.04
C GLY A 48 5.53 8.82 -14.76
N SER A 49 4.80 8.77 -15.88
CA SER A 49 4.45 9.97 -16.64
C SER A 49 3.39 10.79 -15.89
N TRP A 50 3.30 12.09 -16.17
CA TRP A 50 2.21 12.94 -15.64
C TRP A 50 0.80 12.39 -15.94
N LYS A 51 0.66 11.52 -16.94
CA LYS A 51 -0.61 10.85 -17.28
C LYS A 51 -0.96 9.71 -16.31
N THR A 52 0.02 9.07 -15.65
CA THR A 52 -0.21 7.99 -14.67
C THR A 52 -0.45 8.50 -13.24
N TRP A 53 -0.18 9.79 -12.97
CA TRP A 53 -0.40 10.41 -11.65
C TRP A 53 -1.87 10.64 -11.29
N PHE A 54 -2.77 10.59 -12.28
CA PHE A 54 -4.21 10.64 -12.04
C PHE A 54 -4.74 9.22 -11.87
N HIS A 55 -5.45 8.96 -10.77
CA HIS A 55 -6.06 7.67 -10.46
C HIS A 55 -6.75 7.10 -11.73
N PRO A 56 -6.57 5.82 -12.10
CA PRO A 56 -7.10 5.30 -13.37
C PRO A 56 -8.61 5.47 -13.55
N SER A 57 -9.36 5.52 -12.44
CA SER A 57 -10.80 5.84 -12.46
C SER A 57 -11.14 7.29 -12.84
N LEU A 58 -10.15 8.19 -12.91
CA LEU A 58 -10.30 9.61 -13.26
C LEU A 58 -9.80 9.95 -14.67
N SER A 59 -9.07 9.06 -15.36
CA SER A 59 -8.63 9.31 -16.74
C SER A 59 -9.76 9.03 -17.74
N LYS A 60 -10.77 9.89 -17.77
CA LYS A 60 -11.70 9.96 -18.91
C LYS A 60 -10.95 10.53 -20.10
N SER A 61 -10.54 9.68 -21.04
CA SER A 61 -10.22 10.14 -22.38
C SER A 61 -11.51 10.69 -23.01
N PRO A 62 -11.52 11.89 -23.64
CA PRO A 62 -12.74 12.49 -24.17
C PRO A 62 -13.45 11.67 -25.25
N ASP A 63 -12.77 10.67 -25.84
CA ASP A 63 -13.30 9.84 -26.94
C ASP A 63 -13.56 8.37 -26.57
N SER A 64 -13.38 7.94 -25.31
CA SER A 64 -13.83 6.59 -24.93
C SER A 64 -15.24 6.63 -24.34
N LYS A 65 -16.23 6.28 -25.17
CA LYS A 65 -17.46 5.65 -24.68
C LYS A 65 -17.14 4.24 -24.15
N GLN A 66 -16.28 4.13 -23.16
CA GLN A 66 -16.28 2.96 -22.30
C GLN A 66 -17.29 3.27 -21.20
N SER A 67 -18.41 2.54 -21.25
CA SER A 67 -19.15 2.24 -20.03
C SER A 67 -18.15 1.88 -18.92
N LEU A 68 -18.42 2.25 -17.67
CA LEU A 68 -17.89 1.53 -16.51
C LEU A 68 -18.37 0.07 -16.62
N ALA A 69 -17.75 -0.70 -17.50
CA ALA A 69 -17.98 -2.12 -17.60
C ALA A 69 -17.32 -2.72 -16.37
N LYS A 70 -18.09 -3.49 -15.58
CA LYS A 70 -17.60 -4.47 -14.60
C LYS A 70 -16.69 -5.48 -15.32
N GLY A 71 -15.49 -5.08 -15.72
CA GLY A 71 -14.46 -5.92 -16.33
C GLY A 71 -13.50 -6.44 -15.29
N TRP A 72 -12.91 -7.62 -15.55
CA TRP A 72 -11.83 -8.18 -14.74
C TRP A 72 -10.66 -7.19 -14.61
N ASN A 73 -10.07 -7.07 -13.42
CA ASN A 73 -8.99 -6.13 -13.15
C ASN A 73 -7.96 -6.77 -12.20
N VAL A 74 -6.72 -6.91 -12.70
CA VAL A 74 -5.59 -7.50 -11.98
C VAL A 74 -5.36 -6.89 -10.60
N LEU A 75 -5.65 -5.60 -10.39
CA LEU A 75 -5.45 -4.93 -9.11
C LEU A 75 -6.24 -5.56 -7.96
N HIS A 76 -7.33 -6.28 -8.26
CA HIS A 76 -8.12 -7.02 -7.29
C HIS A 76 -7.63 -8.45 -7.03
N HIS A 77 -6.54 -8.89 -7.67
CA HIS A 77 -6.02 -10.26 -7.62
C HIS A 77 -4.53 -10.34 -7.25
N LEU A 78 -3.96 -9.26 -6.69
CA LEU A 78 -2.54 -9.18 -6.32
C LEU A 78 -2.24 -9.70 -4.90
N GLY A 79 -3.20 -10.29 -4.18
CA GLY A 79 -2.96 -11.07 -2.96
C GLY A 79 -2.12 -10.35 -1.90
N GLY A 80 -2.44 -9.08 -1.62
CA GLY A 80 -1.72 -8.27 -0.63
C GLY A 80 -0.43 -7.62 -1.12
N ASN A 81 0.03 -7.93 -2.35
CA ASN A 81 1.13 -7.26 -3.06
C ASN A 81 0.62 -6.21 -4.06
N GLY A 82 -0.64 -5.80 -3.93
CA GLY A 82 -1.25 -4.74 -4.73
C GLY A 82 -1.48 -3.46 -3.94
N PRO A 83 -1.72 -2.34 -4.65
CA PRO A 83 -2.08 -1.07 -4.03
C PRO A 83 -3.42 -1.16 -3.31
N TRP A 84 -3.66 -0.23 -2.40
CA TRP A 84 -4.98 0.00 -1.84
C TRP A 84 -5.92 0.49 -2.95
N ILE A 85 -7.01 -0.24 -3.19
CA ILE A 85 -8.05 0.18 -4.12
C ILE A 85 -9.33 0.44 -3.32
N GLU A 86 -9.85 1.65 -3.46
CA GLU A 86 -11.13 2.02 -2.89
C GLU A 86 -12.22 1.10 -3.41
N ASN A 87 -12.99 0.49 -2.51
CA ASN A 87 -14.18 -0.21 -2.93
C ASN A 87 -15.23 0.81 -3.41
N ALA A 88 -15.41 0.92 -4.72
CA ALA A 88 -16.41 1.78 -5.34
C ALA A 88 -17.85 1.21 -5.28
N GLY A 89 -18.08 0.17 -4.46
CA GLY A 89 -19.31 -0.63 -4.46
C GLY A 89 -20.60 0.17 -4.31
N GLU A 90 -21.61 -0.24 -5.10
CA GLU A 90 -23.02 0.15 -4.94
C GLU A 90 -23.68 -0.71 -3.85
N GLY A 91 -24.60 -0.12 -3.05
CA GLY A 91 -25.36 -0.82 -2.00
C GLY A 91 -25.35 -0.11 -0.63
N PRO A 92 -25.95 -0.67 0.42
CA PRO A 92 -26.00 -0.06 1.77
C PRO A 92 -24.62 0.24 2.36
N ALA A 93 -23.58 -0.51 1.96
CA ALA A 93 -22.18 -0.29 2.33
C ALA A 93 -21.55 0.97 1.71
N SER A 94 -22.21 1.62 0.73
CA SER A 94 -21.76 2.90 0.16
C SER A 94 -22.13 4.11 1.01
N ASN A 95 -23.12 3.97 1.91
CA ASN A 95 -23.47 5.02 2.86
C ASN A 95 -22.82 4.74 4.22
N LEU A 96 -21.54 5.11 4.34
CA LEU A 96 -20.79 5.03 5.59
C LEU A 96 -21.21 6.10 6.62
N ALA A 97 -22.28 6.88 6.40
CA ALA A 97 -22.74 7.83 7.41
C ALA A 97 -23.28 7.08 8.64
N PRO A 98 -23.05 7.59 9.87
CA PRO A 98 -23.79 7.11 11.04
C PRO A 98 -25.31 7.15 10.78
N PRO A 99 -26.10 6.21 11.32
CA PRO A 99 -27.56 6.27 11.23
C PRO A 99 -28.12 7.60 11.74
N ASP A 100 -29.30 7.98 11.27
CA ASP A 100 -29.95 9.23 11.70
C ASP A 100 -30.05 9.32 13.23
N GLY A 101 -29.63 10.46 13.78
CA GLY A 101 -29.59 10.71 15.22
C GLY A 101 -28.36 10.13 15.93
N CYS A 102 -27.63 9.18 15.35
CA CYS A 102 -26.39 8.66 15.91
C CYS A 102 -25.18 9.55 15.58
N SER A 103 -24.17 9.52 16.44
CA SER A 103 -22.88 10.15 16.19
C SER A 103 -21.73 9.25 16.64
N VAL A 104 -20.59 9.32 15.94
CA VAL A 104 -19.37 8.62 16.38
C VAL A 104 -18.79 9.38 17.56
N ASP A 105 -18.57 8.70 18.68
CA ASP A 105 -17.96 9.27 19.89
C ASP A 105 -16.57 8.69 20.23
N GLN A 106 -16.20 7.56 19.62
CA GLN A 106 -14.87 6.96 19.73
C GLN A 106 -14.52 6.20 18.44
N VAL A 107 -13.25 6.23 18.03
CA VAL A 107 -12.74 5.52 16.85
C VAL A 107 -11.44 4.77 17.14
N HIS A 108 -11.34 3.54 16.63
CA HIS A 108 -10.14 2.71 16.64
C HIS A 108 -9.72 2.41 15.20
N LEU A 109 -8.46 2.67 14.87
CA LEU A 109 -7.86 2.36 13.59
C LEU A 109 -6.76 1.32 13.79
N LEU A 110 -6.84 0.23 13.04
CA LEU A 110 -5.74 -0.72 12.83
C LEU A 110 -5.36 -0.69 11.35
N SER A 111 -4.22 -0.07 11.05
CA SER A 111 -3.76 0.17 9.67
C SER A 111 -2.52 -0.64 9.36
N ARG A 112 -2.50 -1.32 8.22
CA ARG A 112 -1.28 -1.84 7.61
C ARG A 112 -0.42 -0.66 7.18
N HIS A 113 0.89 -0.87 7.12
CA HIS A 113 1.77 0.04 6.37
C HIS A 113 1.28 0.25 4.93
N GLY A 114 1.62 1.41 4.35
CA GLY A 114 1.32 1.73 2.95
C GLY A 114 2.10 0.87 1.95
N GLU A 115 1.91 1.17 0.67
CA GLU A 115 2.61 0.56 -0.44
C GLU A 115 4.13 0.67 -0.25
N ARG A 116 4.83 -0.42 -0.55
CA ARG A 116 6.27 -0.55 -0.31
C ARG A 116 6.97 -1.28 -1.44
N TYR A 117 8.27 -1.12 -1.51
CA TYR A 117 9.13 -1.97 -2.31
C TYR A 117 9.12 -3.42 -1.79
N PRO A 118 9.58 -4.41 -2.58
CA PRO A 118 9.74 -5.79 -2.14
C PRO A 118 10.57 -5.88 -0.86
N THR A 119 10.28 -6.87 -0.01
CA THR A 119 11.19 -7.22 1.09
C THR A 119 12.55 -7.65 0.53
N PRO A 120 13.65 -7.56 1.30
CA PRO A 120 14.98 -7.98 0.83
C PRO A 120 15.03 -9.40 0.23
N SER A 121 14.30 -10.36 0.79
CA SER A 121 14.23 -11.73 0.25
C SER A 121 13.54 -11.79 -1.12
N ALA A 122 12.35 -11.21 -1.26
CA ALA A 122 11.64 -11.11 -2.53
C ALA A 122 12.42 -10.32 -3.59
N GLY A 123 12.94 -9.15 -3.22
CA GLY A 123 13.77 -8.34 -4.11
C GLY A 123 15.04 -9.07 -4.57
N SER A 124 15.70 -9.81 -3.67
CA SER A 124 16.86 -10.63 -4.05
C SER A 124 16.49 -11.72 -5.06
N ARG A 125 15.33 -12.38 -4.90
CA ARG A 125 14.84 -13.35 -5.91
C ARG A 125 14.63 -12.69 -7.27
N HIS A 126 13.99 -11.51 -7.31
CA HIS A 126 13.80 -10.77 -8.56
C HIS A 126 15.14 -10.45 -9.24
N LEU A 127 16.09 -9.92 -8.48
CA LEU A 127 17.40 -9.54 -9.02
C LEU A 127 18.22 -10.76 -9.47
N GLN A 128 18.11 -11.90 -8.80
CA GLN A 128 18.76 -13.15 -9.22
C GLN A 128 18.21 -13.64 -10.56
N PHE A 129 16.88 -13.63 -10.73
CA PHE A 129 16.26 -13.96 -12.01
C PHE A 129 16.73 -13.01 -13.13
N LEU A 130 16.67 -11.69 -12.91
CA LEU A 130 17.09 -10.68 -13.88
C LEU A 130 18.57 -10.77 -14.23
N LYS A 131 19.42 -11.09 -13.25
CA LYS A 131 20.84 -11.32 -13.47
C LYS A 131 21.05 -12.51 -14.42
N ARG A 132 20.33 -13.61 -14.21
CA ARG A 132 20.41 -14.80 -15.07
C ARG A 132 19.94 -14.48 -16.50
N VAL A 133 18.87 -13.71 -16.66
CA VAL A 133 18.42 -13.21 -17.98
C VAL A 133 19.53 -12.44 -18.68
N ASN A 134 20.17 -11.50 -17.97
CA ASN A 134 21.24 -10.69 -18.54
C ASN A 134 22.50 -11.52 -18.88
N GLU A 135 22.82 -12.54 -18.09
CA GLU A 135 23.94 -13.46 -18.34
C GLU A 135 23.72 -14.35 -19.58
N ILE A 136 22.47 -14.69 -19.91
CA ILE A 136 22.12 -15.41 -21.14
C ILE A 136 22.41 -14.54 -22.38
N GLY A 137 22.14 -13.24 -22.30
CA GLY A 137 22.49 -12.27 -23.34
C GLY A 137 21.77 -12.48 -24.68
N LEU A 138 20.68 -13.24 -24.70
CA LEU A 138 19.81 -13.44 -25.86
C LEU A 138 18.57 -12.55 -25.72
N PRO A 139 18.04 -12.00 -26.83
CA PRO A 139 16.78 -11.28 -26.80
C PRO A 139 15.66 -12.24 -26.36
N LEU A 140 14.77 -11.74 -25.52
CA LEU A 140 13.55 -12.43 -25.14
C LEU A 140 12.41 -12.11 -26.11
N ASN A 141 11.48 -13.04 -26.24
CA ASN A 141 10.42 -13.04 -27.23
C ASN A 141 9.06 -13.19 -26.53
N GLY A 142 7.99 -12.91 -27.28
CA GLY A 142 6.61 -13.08 -26.85
C GLY A 142 6.27 -12.22 -25.63
N SER A 143 5.68 -12.83 -24.61
CA SER A 143 5.25 -12.19 -23.38
C SER A 143 6.41 -11.53 -22.62
N LEU A 144 7.65 -11.98 -22.83
CA LEU A 144 8.85 -11.44 -22.17
C LEU A 144 9.64 -10.45 -23.05
N GLU A 145 9.18 -10.13 -24.27
CA GLU A 145 9.89 -9.24 -25.19
C GLU A 145 10.18 -7.86 -24.58
N PHE A 146 9.27 -7.36 -23.75
CA PHE A 146 9.43 -6.06 -23.08
C PHE A 146 10.69 -5.98 -22.21
N LEU A 147 11.16 -7.13 -21.68
CA LEU A 147 12.30 -7.20 -20.79
C LEU A 147 13.61 -6.77 -21.47
N ASN A 148 13.66 -6.82 -22.81
CA ASN A 148 14.79 -6.36 -23.60
C ASN A 148 15.11 -4.87 -23.41
N ASN A 149 14.11 -4.06 -23.06
CA ASN A 149 14.26 -2.61 -22.85
C ASN A 149 13.82 -2.17 -21.45
N TRP A 150 13.52 -3.11 -20.56
CA TRP A 150 12.98 -2.82 -19.23
C TRP A 150 14.10 -2.67 -18.20
N THR A 151 13.90 -1.76 -17.24
CA THR A 151 14.78 -1.60 -16.08
C THR A 151 14.03 -1.89 -14.79
N TYR A 152 14.76 -2.36 -13.78
CA TYR A 152 14.18 -2.58 -12.46
C TYR A 152 13.57 -1.29 -11.89
N PHE A 153 12.44 -1.41 -11.19
CA PHE A 153 11.67 -0.27 -10.68
C PHE A 153 12.29 0.42 -9.45
N SER A 154 13.54 0.11 -9.10
CA SER A 154 14.30 0.82 -8.07
C SER A 154 15.75 0.97 -8.52
N ASP A 155 16.25 2.21 -8.49
CA ASP A 155 17.65 2.53 -8.81
C ASP A 155 18.62 2.12 -7.70
N LYS A 156 18.13 1.98 -6.46
CA LYS A 156 18.93 1.60 -5.29
C LYS A 156 18.24 0.48 -4.49
N PRO A 157 18.12 -0.73 -5.05
CA PRO A 157 17.31 -1.79 -4.46
C PRO A 157 17.70 -2.14 -3.01
N GLU A 158 19.00 -2.19 -2.71
CA GLU A 158 19.49 -2.48 -1.35
C GLU A 158 19.02 -1.47 -0.30
N ARG A 159 18.83 -0.21 -0.70
CA ARG A 159 18.34 0.85 0.19
C ARG A 159 16.81 0.87 0.24
N ASP A 160 16.17 0.62 -0.89
CA ASP A 160 14.74 0.84 -1.04
C ASP A 160 13.91 -0.40 -0.61
N PHE A 161 14.49 -1.60 -0.61
CA PHE A 161 13.77 -2.83 -0.22
C PHE A 161 13.17 -2.75 1.18
N GLY A 162 11.86 -3.05 1.27
CA GLY A 162 11.08 -2.99 2.49
C GLY A 162 10.55 -1.60 2.84
N GLU A 163 11.07 -0.53 2.24
CA GLU A 163 10.64 0.85 2.50
C GLU A 163 9.39 1.23 1.71
N LEU A 164 8.67 2.25 2.18
CA LEU A 164 7.49 2.78 1.48
C LEU A 164 7.87 3.30 0.08
N THR A 165 6.99 3.07 -0.88
CA THR A 165 7.12 3.71 -2.20
C THR A 165 6.80 5.19 -2.06
N SER A 166 7.59 6.02 -2.75
CA SER A 166 7.50 7.49 -2.70
C SER A 166 7.20 8.13 -4.06
N THR A 167 6.95 7.30 -5.07
CA THR A 167 6.67 7.69 -6.46
C THR A 167 5.51 6.89 -7.01
N GLY A 168 4.85 7.45 -8.04
CA GLY A 168 3.71 6.82 -8.69
C GLY A 168 2.37 7.17 -8.01
N PRO A 169 1.24 6.88 -8.69
CA PRO A 169 -0.10 7.19 -8.18
C PRO A 169 -0.48 6.40 -6.93
N TYR A 170 0.19 5.27 -6.70
CA TYR A 170 -0.02 4.39 -5.55
C TYR A 170 1.14 4.46 -4.54
N ALA A 171 1.90 5.55 -4.52
CA ALA A 171 2.98 5.71 -3.56
C ALA A 171 2.46 5.54 -2.11
N GLY A 172 3.11 4.70 -1.31
CA GLY A 172 2.69 4.44 0.07
C GLY A 172 2.73 5.69 0.94
N THR A 173 3.70 6.59 0.69
CA THR A 173 3.75 7.90 1.34
C THR A 173 2.53 8.76 1.02
N LEU A 174 2.08 8.75 -0.24
CA LEU A 174 0.89 9.46 -0.70
C LEU A 174 -0.38 8.83 -0.13
N GLY A 175 -0.51 7.50 -0.20
CA GLY A 175 -1.65 6.75 0.32
C GLY A 175 -1.86 6.97 1.81
N ALA A 176 -0.79 6.91 2.60
CA ALA A 176 -0.82 7.17 4.04
C ALA A 176 -1.23 8.63 4.36
N PHE A 177 -0.65 9.62 3.67
CA PHE A 177 -1.01 11.03 3.85
C PHE A 177 -2.46 11.31 3.47
N ARG A 178 -2.91 10.84 2.30
CA ARG A 178 -4.30 10.96 1.83
C ARG A 178 -5.26 10.31 2.81
N THR A 179 -4.91 9.15 3.34
CA THR A 179 -5.71 8.47 4.37
C THR A 179 -5.88 9.34 5.62
N GLY A 180 -4.81 9.99 6.08
CA GLY A 180 -4.87 10.96 7.17
C GLY A 180 -5.82 12.12 6.90
N VAL A 181 -5.78 12.70 5.70
CA VAL A 181 -6.71 13.79 5.31
C VAL A 181 -8.16 13.31 5.31
N ILE A 182 -8.44 12.16 4.72
CA ILE A 182 -9.79 11.56 4.70
C ILE A 182 -10.31 11.30 6.12
N PHE A 183 -9.47 10.69 6.96
CA PHE A 183 -9.80 10.44 8.36
C PHE A 183 -10.10 11.75 9.10
N ARG A 184 -9.32 12.81 8.85
CA ARG A 184 -9.57 14.13 9.46
C ARG A 184 -10.93 14.67 9.04
N THR A 185 -11.27 14.61 7.76
CA THR A 185 -12.58 15.06 7.27
C THR A 185 -13.73 14.36 7.98
N ARG A 186 -13.59 13.08 8.30
CA ARG A 186 -14.63 12.28 8.98
C ARG A 186 -14.66 12.46 10.51
N TYR A 187 -13.50 12.58 11.14
CA TYR A 187 -13.37 12.48 12.61
C TYR A 187 -12.78 13.72 13.28
N VAL A 188 -12.77 14.87 12.61
CA VAL A 188 -12.24 16.13 13.19
C VAL A 188 -12.90 16.49 14.52
N HIS A 189 -14.18 16.14 14.71
CA HIS A 189 -14.93 16.40 15.93
C HIS A 189 -14.47 15.55 17.13
N LEU A 190 -13.75 14.45 16.89
CA LEU A 190 -13.18 13.59 17.94
C LEU A 190 -11.82 14.07 18.45
N ILE A 191 -11.19 15.04 17.77
CA ILE A 191 -9.86 15.52 18.14
C ILE A 191 -9.95 16.26 19.48
N PRO A 192 -9.25 15.80 20.54
CA PRO A 192 -9.24 16.49 21.82
C PRO A 192 -8.60 17.88 21.69
N LYS A 193 -9.19 18.88 22.34
CA LYS A 193 -8.73 20.28 22.27
C LYS A 193 -7.49 20.54 23.13
N ASP A 194 -7.44 19.92 24.30
CA ASP A 194 -6.46 20.23 25.36
C ASP A 194 -5.51 19.07 25.67
N ILE A 195 -5.67 17.94 24.98
CA ILE A 195 -4.90 16.71 25.20
C ILE A 195 -4.25 16.29 23.89
N ARG A 196 -2.99 15.84 23.97
CA ARG A 196 -2.25 15.29 22.85
C ARG A 196 -2.84 13.94 22.43
N THR A 197 -3.09 13.75 21.13
CA THR A 197 -3.54 12.45 20.63
C THR A 197 -2.35 11.49 20.51
N HIS A 198 -2.53 10.23 20.93
CA HIS A 198 -1.50 9.20 20.78
C HIS A 198 -1.75 8.35 19.53
N LEU A 199 -0.68 8.05 18.81
CA LEU A 199 -0.63 7.04 17.75
C LEU A 199 0.39 5.99 18.15
N TRP A 200 0.19 4.75 17.71
CA TRP A 200 1.11 3.65 17.97
C TRP A 200 1.56 3.03 16.65
N ALA A 201 2.85 2.84 16.48
CA ALA A 201 3.41 2.11 15.35
C ALA A 201 4.29 0.98 15.87
N SER A 202 4.19 -0.20 15.27
CA SER A 202 5.19 -1.24 15.48
C SER A 202 6.55 -0.76 14.96
N ASP A 203 7.64 -1.22 15.57
CA ASP A 203 9.01 -0.77 15.30
C ASP A 203 9.58 -1.31 13.98
N SER A 204 8.94 -0.91 12.89
CA SER A 204 9.35 -1.18 11.51
C SER A 204 9.35 0.13 10.73
N GLY A 205 10.44 0.40 9.99
CA GLY A 205 10.61 1.68 9.25
C GLY A 205 9.39 2.06 8.42
N ARG A 206 8.90 1.14 7.58
CA ARG A 206 7.67 1.33 6.77
C ARG A 206 6.40 1.59 7.58
N VAL A 207 6.26 1.00 8.78
CA VAL A 207 5.08 1.18 9.64
C VAL A 207 5.14 2.53 10.33
N ILE A 208 6.31 2.88 10.89
CA ILE A 208 6.58 4.18 11.51
C ILE A 208 6.34 5.31 10.49
N ASP A 209 6.88 5.16 9.27
CA ASP A 209 6.72 6.18 8.24
C ASP A 209 5.28 6.27 7.72
N THR A 210 4.53 5.17 7.69
CA THR A 210 3.08 5.20 7.41
C THR A 210 2.38 6.04 8.47
N ALA A 211 2.66 5.80 9.75
CA ALA A 211 2.06 6.54 10.86
C ALA A 211 2.40 8.05 10.79
N ARG A 212 3.65 8.40 10.43
CA ARG A 212 4.08 9.80 10.26
C ARG A 212 3.38 10.50 9.09
N HIS A 213 3.25 9.84 7.95
CA HIS A 213 2.55 10.41 6.79
C HIS A 213 1.05 10.56 7.09
N PHE A 214 0.43 9.56 7.71
CA PHE A 214 -0.94 9.65 8.21
C PHE A 214 -1.11 10.84 9.16
N ALA A 215 -0.27 10.95 10.19
CA ALA A 215 -0.34 12.02 11.18
C ALA A 215 -0.17 13.40 10.53
N SER A 216 0.71 13.51 9.53
CA SER A 216 0.90 14.75 8.76
C SER A 216 -0.35 15.16 8.00
N GLY A 217 -1.07 14.21 7.38
CA GLY A 217 -2.36 14.48 6.75
C GLY A 217 -3.48 14.77 7.74
N PHE A 218 -3.48 14.08 8.89
CA PHE A 218 -4.54 14.17 9.89
C PHE A 218 -4.43 15.40 10.80
N PHE A 219 -3.26 15.67 11.38
CA PHE A 219 -3.03 16.73 12.36
C PHE A 219 -2.35 17.98 11.76
N GLY A 220 -1.76 17.86 10.57
CA GLY A 220 -0.96 18.89 9.91
C GLY A 220 0.54 18.62 10.02
N LEU A 221 1.37 19.27 9.19
CA LEU A 221 2.82 18.98 9.10
C LEU A 221 3.60 19.28 10.39
N ASP A 222 3.07 20.16 11.24
CA ASP A 222 3.66 20.58 12.51
C ASP A 222 3.15 19.76 13.70
N TRP A 223 2.45 18.62 13.48
CA TRP A 223 1.73 17.89 14.52
C TRP A 223 2.57 17.53 15.74
N GLU A 224 3.83 17.18 15.53
CA GLU A 224 4.74 16.77 16.60
C GLU A 224 5.25 17.98 17.37
N SER A 225 5.77 19.00 16.66
CA SER A 225 6.34 20.21 17.27
C SER A 225 5.29 21.11 17.92
N SER A 226 4.06 21.12 17.40
CA SER A 226 2.91 21.83 17.98
C SER A 226 2.22 21.07 19.11
N GLY A 227 2.64 19.84 19.41
CA GLY A 227 2.08 19.05 20.50
C GLY A 227 0.68 18.47 20.23
N LYS A 228 0.17 18.53 18.99
CA LYS A 228 -1.16 18.00 18.62
C LYS A 228 -1.24 16.48 18.79
N ALA A 229 -0.16 15.78 18.44
CA ALA A 229 -0.09 14.33 18.57
C ALA A 229 1.31 13.84 18.96
N GLN A 230 1.40 12.59 19.41
CA GLN A 230 2.65 11.88 19.72
C GLN A 230 2.59 10.47 19.16
N LEU A 231 3.63 10.09 18.41
CA LEU A 231 3.82 8.73 17.94
C LEU A 231 4.60 7.92 18.98
N GLN A 232 4.00 6.83 19.45
CA GLN A 232 4.61 5.82 20.30
C GLN A 232 5.12 4.69 19.42
N ILE A 233 6.42 4.44 19.46
CA ILE A 233 7.03 3.31 18.76
C ILE A 233 7.03 2.11 19.71
N VAL A 234 6.46 1.00 19.25
CA VAL A 234 6.27 -0.24 20.00
C VAL A 234 7.24 -1.27 19.43
N PRO A 235 8.35 -1.60 20.13
CA PRO A 235 9.30 -2.63 19.68
C PRO A 235 8.63 -3.93 19.24
N GLU A 236 9.10 -4.51 18.14
CA GLU A 236 8.67 -5.84 17.61
C GLU A 236 9.47 -6.99 18.23
N SER A 237 10.00 -6.81 19.45
CA SER A 237 10.87 -7.80 20.09
C SER A 237 10.08 -8.83 20.89
N PHE A 238 10.59 -10.06 20.93
CA PHE A 238 9.96 -11.19 21.61
C PHE A 238 9.61 -10.89 23.09
N GLU A 239 10.45 -10.12 23.78
CA GLU A 239 10.32 -9.80 25.22
C GLU A 239 9.07 -8.97 25.56
N ARG A 240 8.43 -8.36 24.56
CA ARG A 240 7.18 -7.60 24.75
C ARG A 240 6.02 -8.48 25.20
N GLY A 241 6.05 -9.78 24.88
CA GLY A 241 4.99 -10.70 25.23
C GLY A 241 3.62 -10.20 24.74
N GLY A 242 2.65 -10.09 25.64
CA GLY A 242 1.29 -9.65 25.32
C GLY A 242 1.12 -8.13 25.15
N ASP A 243 2.10 -7.31 25.55
CA ASP A 243 2.10 -5.86 25.35
C ASP A 243 2.78 -5.54 24.01
N THR A 244 2.13 -5.88 22.90
CA THR A 244 2.71 -5.75 21.55
C THR A 244 1.66 -5.35 20.52
N LEU A 245 2.16 -4.80 19.40
CA LEU A 245 1.40 -4.67 18.16
C LEU A 245 1.67 -5.81 17.17
N THR A 246 2.72 -6.61 17.41
CA THR A 246 3.14 -7.72 16.53
C THR A 246 3.14 -9.06 17.27
N PRO A 247 1.95 -9.63 17.56
CA PRO A 247 1.86 -10.88 18.30
C PRO A 247 2.51 -12.08 17.58
N GLY A 248 2.72 -11.98 16.27
CA GLY A 248 3.49 -12.94 15.49
C GLY A 248 4.94 -13.07 15.94
N ASP A 249 5.53 -12.02 16.51
CA ASP A 249 6.92 -12.01 16.99
C ASP A 249 7.04 -12.38 18.47
N THR A 250 5.94 -12.41 19.22
CA THR A 250 5.95 -12.65 20.67
C THR A 250 5.30 -13.96 21.09
N CYS A 251 4.48 -14.58 20.22
CA CYS A 251 3.82 -15.84 20.53
C CYS A 251 4.79 -17.03 20.44
N LEU A 252 5.34 -17.45 21.59
CA LEU A 252 6.34 -18.51 21.68
C LEU A 252 5.94 -19.81 20.95
N LYS A 253 4.74 -20.35 21.23
CA LYS A 253 4.29 -21.59 20.61
C LYS A 253 4.10 -21.48 19.09
N TYR A 254 3.70 -20.31 18.61
CA TYR A 254 3.56 -20.04 17.18
C TYR A 254 4.92 -20.04 16.46
N LEU A 255 5.95 -19.50 17.12
CA LEU A 255 7.32 -19.46 16.59
C LEU A 255 8.04 -20.82 16.65
N GLU A 256 7.84 -21.58 17.73
CA GLU A 256 8.49 -22.89 17.92
C GLU A 256 7.81 -24.05 17.17
N ASP A 257 6.53 -23.92 16.83
CA ASP A 257 5.79 -24.96 16.12
C ASP A 257 6.18 -25.03 14.64
N THR A 258 7.12 -25.93 14.34
CA THR A 258 7.62 -26.16 12.99
C THR A 258 6.60 -26.79 12.04
N ILE A 259 5.43 -27.25 12.51
CA ILE A 259 4.42 -27.93 11.68
C ILE A 259 3.27 -26.99 11.36
N LEU A 260 2.64 -26.41 12.39
CA LEU A 260 1.41 -25.61 12.29
C LEU A 260 1.62 -24.13 12.64
N GLY A 261 2.83 -23.73 13.06
CA GLY A 261 3.18 -22.35 13.39
C GLY A 261 3.47 -21.48 12.16
N HIS A 262 4.34 -20.48 12.34
CA HIS A 262 4.64 -19.43 11.35
C HIS A 262 4.93 -19.95 9.94
N ASP A 263 5.79 -20.97 9.83
CA ASP A 263 6.31 -21.44 8.56
C ASP A 263 5.33 -22.31 7.76
N ASN A 264 4.20 -22.71 8.36
CA ASN A 264 3.17 -23.49 7.67
C ASN A 264 2.64 -22.75 6.43
N GLY A 265 2.48 -21.43 6.51
CA GLY A 265 2.07 -20.62 5.36
C GLY A 265 3.00 -20.76 4.15
N MET A 266 4.33 -20.76 4.34
CA MET A 266 5.28 -20.94 3.24
C MET A 266 5.20 -22.34 2.64
N LYS A 267 4.98 -23.36 3.48
CA LYS A 267 4.81 -24.74 3.01
C LYS A 267 3.58 -24.88 2.14
N MET A 268 2.46 -24.27 2.52
CA MET A 268 1.21 -24.33 1.77
C MET A 268 1.30 -23.53 0.46
N LEU A 269 1.97 -22.37 0.48
CA LEU A 269 2.32 -21.63 -0.74
C LEU A 269 3.14 -22.48 -1.71
N ALA A 270 4.25 -23.06 -1.24
CA ALA A 270 5.14 -23.87 -2.08
C ALA A 270 4.42 -25.08 -2.69
N GLN A 271 3.58 -25.77 -1.91
CA GLN A 271 2.76 -26.88 -2.43
C GLN A 271 1.80 -26.45 -3.52
N PHE A 272 1.16 -25.29 -3.38
CA PHE A 272 0.22 -24.80 -4.39
C PHE A 272 0.93 -24.30 -5.65
N GLN A 273 2.12 -23.70 -5.52
CA GLN A 273 2.93 -23.28 -6.67
C GLN A 273 3.23 -24.44 -7.63
N GLU A 274 3.47 -25.66 -7.12
CA GLU A 274 3.67 -26.87 -7.93
C GLU A 274 2.47 -27.21 -8.84
N THR A 275 1.27 -26.71 -8.52
CA THR A 275 0.04 -27.07 -9.25
C THR A 275 -0.20 -26.21 -10.50
N TYR A 276 0.34 -24.98 -10.54
CA TYR A 276 0.00 -24.02 -11.60
C TYR A 276 1.22 -23.42 -12.29
N ILE A 277 2.35 -23.25 -11.58
CA ILE A 277 3.52 -22.58 -12.14
C ILE A 277 4.20 -23.39 -13.26
N PRO A 278 4.34 -24.73 -13.21
CA PRO A 278 4.99 -25.47 -14.29
C PRO A 278 4.39 -25.22 -15.67
N ALA A 279 3.07 -25.05 -15.76
CA ALA A 279 2.40 -24.72 -17.02
C ALA A 279 2.77 -23.32 -17.55
N ILE A 280 2.90 -22.34 -16.65
CA ILE A 280 3.35 -20.99 -17.00
C ILE A 280 4.81 -21.01 -17.46
N ALA A 281 5.68 -21.71 -16.72
CA ALA A 281 7.09 -21.85 -17.07
C ALA A 281 7.27 -22.45 -18.48
N SER A 282 6.56 -23.54 -18.79
CA SER A 282 6.57 -24.14 -20.13
C SER A 282 6.09 -23.16 -21.20
N ARG A 283 4.98 -22.45 -20.97
CA ARG A 283 4.46 -21.45 -21.90
C ARG A 283 5.50 -20.36 -22.22
N LEU A 284 6.14 -19.80 -21.19
CA LEU A 284 7.14 -18.74 -21.37
C LEU A 284 8.38 -19.23 -22.13
N ILE A 285 8.80 -20.48 -21.93
CA ILE A 285 9.92 -21.08 -22.67
C ILE A 285 9.54 -21.35 -24.13
N ASP A 286 8.33 -21.83 -24.37
CA ASP A 286 7.82 -22.18 -25.71
C ASP A 286 7.61 -20.96 -26.62
N GLU A 287 7.57 -19.75 -26.05
CA GLU A 287 7.57 -18.47 -26.77
C GLU A 287 8.95 -18.10 -27.35
N ASP A 288 9.74 -19.09 -27.80
CA ASP A 288 11.11 -18.93 -28.32
C ASP A 288 12.10 -18.30 -27.32
N ASN A 289 11.92 -18.60 -26.02
CA ASN A 289 12.82 -18.19 -24.94
C ASN A 289 13.66 -19.36 -24.44
N VAL A 290 14.15 -20.21 -25.34
CA VAL A 290 14.87 -21.46 -25.02
C VAL A 290 16.13 -21.26 -24.17
N GLY A 291 16.68 -20.03 -24.15
CA GLY A 291 17.79 -19.64 -23.29
C GLY A 291 17.42 -19.59 -21.80
N LEU A 292 16.14 -19.40 -21.44
CA LEU A 292 15.63 -19.43 -20.06
C LEU A 292 15.37 -20.85 -19.54
N ASN A 293 16.08 -21.84 -20.07
CA ASN A 293 15.88 -23.24 -19.70
C ASN A 293 15.87 -23.40 -18.16
N ASN A 294 14.84 -24.08 -17.64
CA ASN A 294 14.65 -24.33 -16.21
C ASN A 294 14.21 -23.11 -15.35
N LEU A 295 13.08 -22.48 -15.72
CA LEU A 295 12.38 -21.54 -14.83
C LEU A 295 11.84 -22.28 -13.60
N SER A 296 12.24 -21.86 -12.40
CA SER A 296 11.77 -22.42 -11.14
C SER A 296 10.43 -21.82 -10.70
N ASN A 297 9.78 -22.46 -9.72
CA ASN A 297 8.58 -21.91 -9.10
C ASN A 297 8.80 -20.52 -8.50
N GLU A 298 9.97 -20.29 -7.91
CA GLU A 298 10.34 -19.00 -7.36
C GLU A 298 10.55 -17.93 -8.43
N ASP A 299 11.06 -18.30 -9.61
CA ASP A 299 11.26 -17.35 -10.71
C ASP A 299 9.93 -16.82 -11.22
N VAL A 300 9.00 -17.71 -11.58
CA VAL A 300 7.69 -17.32 -12.13
C VAL A 300 6.85 -16.61 -11.07
N TYR A 301 6.88 -17.08 -9.82
CA TYR A 301 6.20 -16.38 -8.73
C TYR A 301 6.82 -14.99 -8.50
N GLY A 302 8.15 -14.85 -8.59
CA GLY A 302 8.84 -13.55 -8.55
C GLY A 302 8.41 -12.61 -9.69
N MET A 303 8.19 -13.14 -10.89
CA MET A 303 7.62 -12.37 -12.02
C MET A 303 6.19 -11.87 -11.70
N GLN A 304 5.36 -12.70 -11.05
CA GLN A 304 4.04 -12.28 -10.58
C GLN A 304 4.13 -11.22 -9.48
N GLU A 305 5.07 -11.34 -8.55
CA GLU A 305 5.34 -10.32 -7.52
C GLU A 305 5.76 -8.98 -8.14
N MET A 306 6.61 -9.01 -9.18
CA MET A 306 7.06 -7.79 -9.87
C MET A 306 5.90 -7.00 -10.49
N CYS A 307 4.83 -7.63 -10.98
CA CYS A 307 3.63 -6.91 -11.45
C CYS A 307 3.06 -5.98 -10.37
N GLY A 308 2.84 -6.51 -9.16
CA GLY A 308 2.29 -5.74 -8.05
C GLY A 308 3.25 -4.65 -7.58
N PHE A 309 4.52 -5.01 -7.33
CA PHE A 309 5.52 -4.06 -6.84
C PHE A 309 5.84 -2.94 -7.83
N GLU A 310 5.97 -3.26 -9.11
CA GLU A 310 6.21 -2.26 -10.14
C GLU A 310 5.00 -1.33 -10.30
N THR A 311 3.78 -1.88 -10.27
CA THR A 311 2.56 -1.07 -10.33
C THR A 311 2.51 -0.05 -9.21
N MET A 312 2.91 -0.41 -7.99
CA MET A 312 2.93 0.53 -6.87
C MET A 312 3.93 1.69 -7.04
N VAL A 313 5.00 1.49 -7.81
CA VAL A 313 6.06 2.48 -8.03
C VAL A 313 5.83 3.32 -9.29
N ARG A 314 5.36 2.69 -10.37
CA ARG A 314 5.23 3.28 -11.72
C ARG A 314 3.79 3.61 -12.10
N GLY A 315 2.82 3.02 -11.41
CA GLY A 315 1.37 3.13 -11.69
C GLY A 315 0.84 2.04 -12.63
N THR A 316 1.71 1.41 -13.40
CA THR A 316 1.42 0.32 -14.34
C THR A 316 2.61 -0.63 -14.40
N SER A 317 2.40 -1.88 -14.82
CA SER A 317 3.47 -2.85 -14.98
C SER A 317 3.21 -3.77 -16.17
N GLN A 318 4.22 -3.96 -17.02
CA GLN A 318 4.15 -4.92 -18.12
C GLN A 318 4.28 -6.36 -17.66
N TRP A 319 4.86 -6.61 -16.47
CA TRP A 319 4.81 -7.93 -15.85
C TRP A 319 3.36 -8.43 -15.66
N CYS A 320 2.39 -7.52 -15.55
CA CYS A 320 0.99 -7.91 -15.40
C CYS A 320 0.42 -8.60 -16.65
N GLU A 321 0.91 -8.22 -17.84
CA GLU A 321 0.45 -8.72 -19.14
C GLU A 321 1.09 -10.07 -19.53
N VAL A 322 2.11 -10.52 -18.79
CA VAL A 322 2.79 -11.82 -19.00
C VAL A 322 1.87 -13.01 -18.64
N PHE A 323 0.86 -12.76 -17.83
CA PHE A 323 0.03 -13.76 -17.19
C PHE A 323 -1.43 -13.65 -17.61
N THR A 324 -2.09 -14.79 -17.74
CA THR A 324 -3.52 -14.86 -18.05
C THR A 324 -4.36 -14.57 -16.79
N GLU A 325 -5.66 -14.29 -16.95
CA GLU A 325 -6.57 -14.14 -15.79
C GLU A 325 -6.54 -15.35 -14.86
N GLN A 326 -6.45 -16.56 -15.43
CA GLN A 326 -6.38 -17.80 -14.64
C GLN A 326 -5.08 -17.90 -13.84
N ASP A 327 -3.97 -17.41 -14.37
CA ASP A 327 -2.69 -17.35 -13.65
C ASP A 327 -2.78 -16.37 -12.47
N TRP A 328 -3.52 -15.27 -12.62
CA TRP A 328 -3.79 -14.31 -11.54
C TRP A 328 -4.73 -14.85 -10.47
N TYR A 329 -5.78 -15.59 -10.84
CA TYR A 329 -6.60 -16.30 -9.84
C TYR A 329 -5.77 -17.31 -9.04
N ASN A 330 -4.82 -17.99 -9.68
CA ASN A 330 -3.88 -18.86 -8.99
C ASN A 330 -2.95 -18.06 -8.06
N PHE A 331 -2.36 -16.95 -8.52
CA PHE A 331 -1.50 -16.11 -7.69
C PHE A 331 -2.24 -15.58 -6.45
N GLU A 332 -3.46 -15.06 -6.64
CA GLU A 332 -4.32 -14.63 -5.54
C GLU A 332 -4.53 -15.75 -4.53
N TYR A 333 -4.91 -16.95 -4.99
CA TYR A 333 -5.15 -18.08 -4.10
C TYR A 333 -3.87 -18.57 -3.41
N ALA A 334 -2.72 -18.50 -4.08
CA ALA A 334 -1.41 -18.80 -3.50
C ALA A 334 -1.09 -17.86 -2.32
N ARG A 335 -1.40 -16.57 -2.48
CA ARG A 335 -1.27 -15.54 -1.44
C ARG A 335 -2.30 -15.73 -0.31
N ASP A 336 -3.53 -16.11 -0.64
CA ASP A 336 -4.56 -16.47 0.33
C ASP A 336 -4.09 -17.63 1.22
N LEU A 337 -3.58 -18.72 0.63
CA LEU A 337 -3.04 -19.88 1.34
C LEU A 337 -1.89 -19.50 2.27
N LEU A 338 -0.95 -18.68 1.79
CA LEU A 338 0.18 -18.21 2.59
C LEU A 338 -0.33 -17.57 3.88
N LEU A 339 -1.23 -16.58 3.78
CA LEU A 339 -1.67 -15.84 4.94
C LEU A 339 -2.67 -16.62 5.79
N TYR A 340 -3.56 -17.42 5.18
CA TYR A 340 -4.52 -18.29 5.87
C TYR A 340 -3.84 -19.23 6.84
N TYR A 341 -2.73 -19.86 6.42
CA TYR A 341 -1.98 -20.81 7.24
C TYR A 341 -0.85 -20.18 8.08
N ARG A 342 -0.43 -18.95 7.77
CA ARG A 342 0.53 -18.21 8.60
C ARG A 342 -0.15 -17.50 9.76
N ALA A 343 -1.13 -16.65 9.49
CA ALA A 343 -1.68 -15.72 10.49
C ALA A 343 -3.21 -15.65 10.49
N GLY A 344 -3.87 -16.32 9.54
CA GLY A 344 -5.31 -16.35 9.40
C GLY A 344 -5.99 -17.55 10.06
N PRO A 345 -7.25 -17.84 9.70
CA PRO A 345 -8.09 -18.84 10.36
C PRO A 345 -7.57 -20.29 10.25
N GLY A 346 -6.69 -20.57 9.29
CA GLY A 346 -6.03 -21.87 9.16
C GLY A 346 -4.92 -22.13 10.16
N ASN A 347 -4.48 -21.10 10.89
CA ASN A 347 -3.45 -21.21 11.91
C ASN A 347 -4.07 -21.31 13.31
N ILE A 348 -3.73 -22.37 14.06
CA ILE A 348 -4.30 -22.63 15.39
C ILE A 348 -3.94 -21.57 16.43
N TYR A 349 -2.91 -20.76 16.19
CA TYR A 349 -2.47 -19.70 17.10
C TYR A 349 -3.08 -18.32 16.77
N ALA A 350 -3.67 -18.15 15.58
CA ALA A 350 -4.16 -16.85 15.10
C ALA A 350 -5.21 -16.22 16.03
N GLY A 351 -6.16 -17.01 16.52
CA GLY A 351 -7.17 -16.49 17.45
C GLY A 351 -6.57 -15.94 18.76
N ALA A 352 -5.56 -16.62 19.32
CA ALA A 352 -4.89 -16.17 20.54
C ALA A 352 -4.01 -14.92 20.30
N MET A 353 -3.34 -14.86 19.14
CA MET A 353 -2.57 -13.67 18.73
C MET A 353 -3.50 -12.45 18.55
N GLY A 354 -4.60 -12.61 17.82
CA GLY A 354 -5.59 -11.55 17.60
C GLY A 354 -6.38 -11.13 18.84
N TRP A 355 -6.53 -12.04 19.81
CA TRP A 355 -7.21 -11.77 21.07
C TRP A 355 -6.63 -10.58 21.83
N LEU A 356 -5.31 -10.34 21.74
CA LEU A 356 -4.67 -9.23 22.44
C LEU A 356 -5.26 -7.87 22.04
N TRP A 357 -5.35 -7.60 20.74
CA TRP A 357 -5.91 -6.36 20.22
C TRP A 357 -7.43 -6.31 20.41
N LEU A 358 -8.13 -7.43 20.22
CA LEU A 358 -9.57 -7.53 20.44
C LEU A 358 -9.94 -7.21 21.91
N ASN A 359 -9.24 -7.80 22.86
CA ASN A 359 -9.49 -7.62 24.29
C ASN A 359 -9.19 -6.17 24.72
N ALA A 360 -8.06 -5.60 24.28
CA ALA A 360 -7.73 -4.20 24.57
C ALA A 360 -8.78 -3.23 24.00
N THR A 361 -9.16 -3.41 22.73
CA THR A 361 -10.14 -2.56 22.06
C THR A 361 -11.53 -2.69 22.68
N THR A 362 -11.94 -3.90 23.06
CA THR A 362 -13.21 -4.13 23.76
C THR A 362 -13.27 -3.40 25.09
N GLY A 363 -12.18 -3.43 25.88
CA GLY A 363 -12.09 -2.67 27.13
C GLY A 363 -12.23 -1.16 26.90
N LEU A 364 -11.52 -0.61 25.92
CA LEU A 364 -11.58 0.82 25.59
C LEU A 364 -12.95 1.26 25.07
N LEU A 365 -13.62 0.40 24.28
CA LEU A 365 -14.98 0.64 23.80
C LEU A 365 -16.00 0.63 24.94
N HIS A 366 -15.84 -0.32 25.88
CA HIS A 366 -16.68 -0.41 27.07
C HIS A 366 -16.54 0.83 27.95
N ASP A 367 -15.30 1.28 28.21
CA ASP A 367 -15.05 2.45 29.03
C ASP A 367 -15.44 3.76 28.33
N GLY A 368 -15.31 3.80 26.98
CA GLY A 368 -15.79 4.89 26.14
C GLY A 368 -14.90 6.12 26.06
N PRO A 369 -15.43 7.26 25.56
CA PRO A 369 -14.60 8.43 25.24
C PRO A 369 -13.89 9.05 26.44
N ILE A 370 -14.26 8.67 27.68
CA ILE A 370 -13.57 9.11 28.89
C ILE A 370 -12.11 8.63 28.96
N VAL A 371 -11.80 7.46 28.38
CA VAL A 371 -10.41 6.96 28.26
C VAL A 371 -9.72 7.44 26.98
N GLY A 372 -10.44 8.16 26.12
CA GLY A 372 -9.96 8.67 24.85
C GLY A 372 -10.96 8.43 23.72
N SER A 373 -10.99 9.35 22.76
CA SER A 373 -11.88 9.32 21.59
C SER A 373 -11.23 8.72 20.34
N MET A 374 -9.90 8.57 20.31
CA MET A 374 -9.16 8.13 19.13
C MET A 374 -7.99 7.22 19.50
N PHE A 375 -7.95 6.04 18.90
CA PHE A 375 -6.86 5.07 19.06
C PHE A 375 -6.35 4.65 17.68
N LEU A 376 -5.12 5.03 17.34
CA LEU A 376 -4.60 4.94 15.97
C LEU A 376 -3.35 4.06 15.94
N SER A 377 -3.51 2.81 15.53
CA SER A 377 -2.45 1.80 15.51
C SER A 377 -2.04 1.43 14.08
N PHE A 378 -0.73 1.34 13.85
CA PHE A 378 -0.12 0.98 12.58
C PHE A 378 0.72 -0.30 12.75
N VAL A 379 0.52 -1.27 11.87
CA VAL A 379 1.00 -2.66 11.97
C VAL A 379 1.29 -3.28 10.59
N HIS A 380 1.52 -4.60 10.52
CA HIS A 380 1.63 -5.38 9.28
C HIS A 380 0.31 -6.12 8.96
N ASP A 381 0.21 -6.66 7.74
CA ASP A 381 -0.88 -7.58 7.35
C ASP A 381 -0.95 -8.82 8.25
N GLY A 382 0.22 -9.33 8.64
CA GLY A 382 0.36 -10.46 9.57
C GLY A 382 -0.18 -10.20 10.98
N ASP A 383 -0.44 -8.95 11.36
CA ASP A 383 -1.01 -8.58 12.66
C ASP A 383 -2.52 -8.31 12.57
N ILE A 384 -2.99 -7.88 11.40
CA ILE A 384 -4.41 -7.69 11.11
C ILE A 384 -5.12 -9.03 10.89
N ALA A 385 -4.49 -9.98 10.19
CA ALA A 385 -5.08 -11.30 9.93
C ALA A 385 -5.47 -12.08 11.21
N PRO A 386 -4.63 -12.13 12.26
CA PRO A 386 -5.00 -12.72 13.54
C PRO A 386 -6.17 -11.98 14.19
N PHE A 387 -6.18 -10.64 14.12
CA PHE A 387 -7.26 -9.84 14.68
C PHE A 387 -8.61 -10.14 13.99
N LEU A 388 -8.64 -10.24 12.66
CA LEU A 388 -9.83 -10.66 11.91
C LEU A 388 -10.30 -12.07 12.31
N THR A 389 -9.34 -12.99 12.50
CA THR A 389 -9.63 -14.35 12.97
C THR A 389 -10.25 -14.33 14.37
N ALA A 390 -9.73 -13.52 15.29
CA ALA A 390 -10.26 -13.38 16.65
C ALA A 390 -11.66 -12.75 16.67
N LEU A 391 -11.96 -11.83 15.74
CA LEU A 391 -13.31 -11.28 15.53
C LEU A 391 -14.30 -12.29 14.94
N GLY A 392 -13.82 -13.42 14.40
CA GLY A 392 -14.67 -14.40 13.70
C GLY A 392 -15.08 -13.99 12.29
N ILE A 393 -14.46 -12.97 11.69
CA ILE A 393 -14.77 -12.50 10.33
C ILE A 393 -13.96 -13.30 9.31
N PHE A 394 -14.59 -13.73 8.21
CA PHE A 394 -13.99 -14.59 7.16
C PHE A 394 -13.48 -15.94 7.68
N THR A 395 -14.21 -16.52 8.63
CA THR A 395 -13.85 -17.80 9.29
C THR A 395 -14.74 -18.98 8.89
N GLY A 396 -15.68 -18.78 7.96
CA GLY A 396 -16.59 -19.84 7.51
C GLY A 396 -15.93 -20.93 6.66
N ASP A 397 -14.72 -20.65 6.15
CA ASP A 397 -13.94 -21.63 5.40
C ASP A 397 -13.49 -22.79 6.30
N LYS A 398 -13.89 -24.02 5.94
CA LYS A 398 -13.48 -25.22 6.70
C LYS A 398 -11.98 -25.49 6.61
N LYS A 399 -11.39 -25.31 5.43
CA LYS A 399 -9.96 -25.49 5.13
C LYS A 399 -9.67 -25.10 3.68
N LEU A 400 -8.71 -24.20 3.44
CA LEU A 400 -8.18 -23.96 2.09
C LEU A 400 -7.17 -25.04 1.71
N LEU A 401 -7.30 -25.64 0.52
CA LEU A 401 -6.44 -26.75 0.09
C LEU A 401 -5.33 -26.24 -0.86
N PRO A 402 -4.08 -26.72 -0.73
CA PRO A 402 -2.98 -26.32 -1.59
C PRO A 402 -2.95 -27.10 -2.93
N THR A 403 -4.06 -27.72 -3.33
CA THR A 403 -4.13 -28.56 -4.55
C THR A 403 -4.98 -27.94 -5.66
N HIS A 404 -5.87 -27.01 -5.32
CA HIS A 404 -6.77 -26.33 -6.26
C HIS A 404 -7.38 -25.10 -5.60
N ILE A 405 -7.84 -24.14 -6.43
CA ILE A 405 -8.55 -22.94 -5.95
C ILE A 405 -9.88 -23.33 -5.31
N ALA A 406 -10.11 -22.86 -4.09
CA ALA A 406 -11.44 -22.87 -3.48
C ALA A 406 -12.27 -21.69 -4.03
N ALA A 407 -13.18 -21.97 -4.97
CA ALA A 407 -13.94 -20.95 -5.68
C ALA A 407 -14.82 -20.10 -4.74
N ASN A 408 -15.51 -20.73 -3.78
CA ASN A 408 -16.46 -20.06 -2.88
C ASN A 408 -15.84 -19.71 -1.51
N ARG A 409 -14.52 -19.51 -1.46
CA ARG A 409 -13.83 -19.16 -0.21
C ARG A 409 -14.22 -17.77 0.29
N GLU A 410 -14.38 -17.65 1.61
CA GLU A 410 -14.56 -16.36 2.30
C GLU A 410 -13.23 -15.63 2.47
N TRP A 411 -12.16 -16.37 2.79
CA TRP A 411 -10.82 -15.83 2.99
C TRP A 411 -10.18 -15.45 1.65
N ARG A 412 -10.26 -14.16 1.32
CA ARG A 412 -9.62 -13.53 0.16
C ARG A 412 -8.87 -12.29 0.61
N ILE A 413 -7.55 -12.29 0.48
CA ILE A 413 -6.72 -11.24 1.08
C ILE A 413 -6.55 -10.04 0.15
N SER A 414 -6.72 -10.19 -1.17
CA SER A 414 -6.65 -9.05 -2.11
C SER A 414 -7.62 -7.93 -1.74
N PRO A 415 -8.91 -8.22 -1.44
CA PRO A 415 -9.82 -7.18 -0.98
C PRO A 415 -9.61 -6.82 0.49
N VAL A 416 -9.25 -7.75 1.37
CA VAL A 416 -9.25 -7.47 2.83
C VAL A 416 -7.96 -6.81 3.30
N LEU A 417 -6.81 -7.29 2.80
CA LEU A 417 -5.47 -6.91 3.26
C LEU A 417 -4.53 -6.48 2.11
N PRO A 418 -4.94 -5.58 1.19
CA PRO A 418 -3.99 -4.94 0.27
C PRO A 418 -2.98 -4.07 1.03
N MET A 419 -2.00 -3.49 0.35
CA MET A 419 -1.15 -2.47 0.98
C MET A 419 -2.04 -1.33 1.49
N GLY A 420 -1.68 -0.68 2.60
CA GLY A 420 -2.52 0.38 3.19
C GLY A 420 -3.90 -0.07 3.69
N ALA A 421 -4.14 -1.38 3.82
CA ALA A 421 -5.37 -1.91 4.41
C ALA A 421 -5.62 -1.35 5.81
N ARG A 422 -6.90 -1.19 6.15
CA ARG A 422 -7.31 -0.53 7.39
C ARG A 422 -8.63 -1.11 7.87
N ILE A 423 -8.65 -1.46 9.15
CA ILE A 423 -9.86 -1.78 9.89
C ILE A 423 -10.16 -0.59 10.79
N THR A 424 -11.35 -0.01 10.63
CA THR A 424 -11.84 1.05 11.48
C THR A 424 -13.03 0.55 12.28
N ILE A 425 -12.96 0.70 13.59
CA ILE A 425 -14.04 0.39 14.51
C ILE A 425 -14.57 1.70 15.07
N GLU A 426 -15.85 1.97 14.83
CA GLU A 426 -16.54 3.16 15.32
C GLU A 426 -17.50 2.77 16.44
N ARG A 427 -17.45 3.56 17.51
CA ARG A 427 -18.45 3.53 18.57
C ARG A 427 -19.50 4.60 18.29
N LEU A 428 -20.75 4.17 18.15
CA LEU A 428 -21.86 5.06 17.88
C LEU A 428 -22.67 5.33 19.15
N SER A 429 -22.88 6.60 19.44
CA SER A 429 -23.80 7.08 20.47
C SER A 429 -25.12 7.48 19.80
N CYS A 430 -26.19 6.75 20.12
CA CYS A 430 -27.50 6.89 19.51
C CYS A 430 -28.59 7.28 20.55
N PRO A 431 -29.65 8.01 20.15
CA PRO A 431 -30.79 8.28 21.01
C PRO A 431 -31.56 6.99 21.34
N PRO A 432 -32.24 6.92 22.50
CA PRO A 432 -32.91 5.71 22.99
C PRO A 432 -34.10 5.22 22.14
N GLU A 433 -34.58 5.98 21.15
CA GLU A 433 -35.74 5.60 20.32
C GLU A 433 -35.38 4.69 19.12
N HIS A 434 -34.10 4.40 18.90
CA HIS A 434 -33.62 3.47 17.86
C HIS A 434 -33.16 2.13 18.48
N GLU A 435 -34.11 1.33 18.99
CA GLU A 435 -33.87 -0.08 19.30
C GLU A 435 -34.07 -0.93 18.03
N ASP A 436 -33.03 -1.01 17.20
CA ASP A 436 -32.89 -2.15 16.27
C ASP A 436 -32.53 -3.40 17.11
N PRO A 437 -33.18 -4.55 16.94
CA PRO A 437 -32.92 -5.76 17.74
C PRO A 437 -31.48 -6.31 17.68
N GLN A 438 -30.59 -5.76 16.86
CA GLN A 438 -29.13 -6.03 16.92
C GLN A 438 -28.35 -5.10 17.87
N VAL A 439 -29.02 -4.15 18.52
CA VAL A 439 -28.44 -3.12 19.38
C VAL A 439 -28.47 -3.58 20.84
N LEU A 440 -27.31 -3.93 21.39
CA LEU A 440 -27.12 -4.04 22.84
C LEU A 440 -27.05 -2.63 23.43
N GLY A 441 -28.22 -2.03 23.71
CA GLY A 441 -28.40 -0.80 24.49
C GLY A 441 -27.70 0.45 23.93
N SER A 442 -28.38 1.30 23.17
CA SER A 442 -27.90 2.64 22.70
C SER A 442 -26.54 2.69 21.97
N LEU A 443 -25.85 1.56 21.78
CA LEU A 443 -24.48 1.43 21.31
C LEU A 443 -24.46 0.53 20.07
N VAL A 444 -23.97 1.08 18.95
CA VAL A 444 -23.77 0.32 17.71
C VAL A 444 -22.29 0.30 17.38
N LEU A 445 -21.76 -0.88 17.10
CA LEU A 445 -20.38 -1.08 16.64
C LEU A 445 -20.37 -1.19 15.12
N SER A 446 -19.68 -0.28 14.46
CA SER A 446 -19.47 -0.32 13.00
C SER A 446 -18.04 -0.76 12.73
N ILE A 447 -17.85 -1.91 12.07
CA ILE A 447 -16.55 -2.41 11.62
C ILE A 447 -16.46 -2.18 10.12
N ASN A 448 -15.68 -1.18 9.73
CA ASN A 448 -15.45 -0.83 8.34
C ASN A 448 -14.05 -1.32 7.93
N SER A 449 -14.00 -2.29 7.02
CA SER A 449 -12.83 -2.46 6.17
C SER A 449 -13.12 -1.72 4.87
N TRP A 450 -12.30 -0.72 4.55
CA TRP A 450 -12.57 0.22 3.45
C TRP A 450 -12.55 -0.42 2.03
N ASN A 451 -12.40 -1.74 1.98
CA ASN A 451 -12.18 -2.54 0.77
C ASN A 451 -13.13 -3.74 0.64
N MET A 452 -14.11 -3.89 1.54
CA MET A 452 -14.93 -5.10 1.59
C MET A 452 -15.92 -5.19 0.42
N PHE A 453 -15.61 -6.03 -0.57
CA PHE A 453 -16.61 -6.53 -1.51
C PHE A 453 -17.62 -7.37 -0.72
N THR A 454 -18.88 -6.95 -0.69
CA THR A 454 -19.97 -7.91 -0.50
C THR A 454 -20.13 -8.66 -1.82
N ASN A 455 -19.88 -9.97 -1.84
CA ASN A 455 -20.19 -10.80 -3.00
C ASN A 455 -21.67 -10.60 -3.38
N GLU A 456 -21.93 -10.25 -4.65
CA GLU A 456 -23.28 -10.10 -5.21
C GLU A 456 -24.01 -11.45 -5.44
N ASP A 457 -23.45 -12.59 -5.00
CA ASP A 457 -24.01 -13.93 -5.30
C ASP A 457 -24.57 -14.71 -4.11
N THR A 458 -24.71 -14.11 -2.93
CA THR A 458 -25.55 -14.70 -1.87
C THR A 458 -26.97 -14.16 -1.94
N LYS A 459 -27.79 -14.80 -2.78
CA LYS A 459 -29.25 -14.81 -2.63
C LYS A 459 -29.71 -15.76 -1.54
#